data_AF-A0AAN9A3E5-F1
#
_entry.id   AF-A0AAN9A3E5-F1
#
_cell.length_a   1.000
_cell.length_b   1.000
_cell.length_c   1.000
_cell.angle_alpha   90.00
_cell.angle_beta   90.00
_cell.angle_gamma   90.00
#
_symmetry.space_group_name_H-M   'P 1'
#
loop_
_entity.id
_entity.type
_entity.pdbx_description
1 polymer ?
#
loop_
_entity_poly.entity_id
_entity_poly.type
_entity_poly.pdbx_seq_one_letter_code
_entity_poly.pdbx_strand_id
1 'polypeptide(L)'
;MFSAVNTIVYCIPAGWVWGKHGFLQQLGIIDIAGSSCVHLCGGSSAMVAAKMVGPRIGRYDEGDGSLPMGSPTSAILGMFMLWWGWLGFNCGSTYGISGHLWKYAARTATTTLLSSIGGGIAGMGATWYQKGRLEIPDVINSILGALVSVTAGCALFTTWEALAVGIIGGLISVYGMPLIDKLHIDDPVGATSVHGLCGIWAMIAIGLFVKADGLLKISRGNAGLFR
;
A
#
# COMPACT_ATOMS: atom_id res chain seq x y z
N MET A 1 15.62 -21.01 1.65
CA MET A 1 14.32 -21.66 1.96
C MET A 1 13.18 -20.65 2.01
N PHE A 2 13.21 -19.62 2.88
CA PHE A 2 12.15 -18.59 2.97
C PHE A 2 11.82 -17.91 1.63
N SER A 3 12.82 -17.45 0.88
CA SER A 3 12.61 -16.80 -0.42
C SER A 3 11.90 -17.72 -1.44
N ALA A 4 12.24 -19.01 -1.48
CA ALA A 4 11.59 -19.97 -2.38
C ALA A 4 10.12 -20.23 -2.02
N VAL A 5 9.80 -20.29 -0.72
CA VAL A 5 8.41 -20.39 -0.24
C VAL A 5 7.63 -19.13 -0.60
N ASN A 6 8.25 -17.95 -0.43
CA ASN A 6 7.62 -16.68 -0.78
C ASN A 6 7.35 -16.55 -2.28
N THR A 7 8.20 -17.12 -3.15
CA THR A 7 7.92 -17.20 -4.59
C THR A 7 6.62 -17.94 -4.87
N ILE A 8 6.38 -19.08 -4.21
CA ILE A 8 5.13 -19.83 -4.37
C ILE A 8 3.93 -19.02 -3.87
N VAL A 9 4.08 -18.41 -2.68
CA VAL A 9 3.04 -17.58 -2.06
C VAL A 9 2.70 -16.36 -2.90
N TYR A 10 3.64 -15.78 -3.64
CA TYR A 10 3.41 -14.66 -4.55
C TYR A 10 2.87 -15.10 -5.92
N CYS A 11 3.48 -16.11 -6.55
CA CYS A 11 3.17 -16.50 -7.92
C CYS A 11 1.73 -17.01 -8.08
N ILE A 12 1.17 -17.66 -7.05
CA ILE A 12 -0.19 -18.17 -7.09
C ILE A 12 -1.23 -17.01 -7.14
N PRO A 13 -1.28 -16.08 -6.16
CA PRO A 13 -2.13 -14.89 -6.24
C PRO A 13 -1.88 -14.02 -7.46
N ALA A 14 -0.61 -13.81 -7.86
CA ALA A 14 -0.28 -13.07 -9.07
C ALA A 14 -0.88 -13.75 -10.32
N GLY A 15 -0.87 -15.08 -10.38
CA GLY A 15 -1.53 -15.85 -11.42
C GLY A 15 -3.06 -15.69 -11.42
N TRP A 16 -3.69 -15.55 -10.25
CA TRP A 16 -5.13 -15.31 -10.13
C TRP A 16 -5.56 -13.93 -10.64
N VAL A 17 -4.72 -12.91 -10.43
CA VAL A 17 -5.05 -11.50 -10.72
C VAL A 17 -4.54 -11.05 -12.09
N TRP A 18 -3.33 -11.43 -12.49
CA TRP A 18 -2.71 -10.97 -13.74
C TRP A 18 -2.60 -12.06 -14.81
N GLY A 19 -2.79 -13.33 -14.45
CA GLY A 19 -2.80 -14.42 -15.41
C GLY A 19 -4.00 -14.33 -16.35
N LYS A 20 -3.80 -14.64 -17.64
CA LYS A 20 -4.88 -14.68 -18.64
C LYS A 20 -6.05 -15.58 -18.24
N HIS A 21 -5.77 -16.65 -17.49
CA HIS A 21 -6.75 -17.61 -16.99
C HIS A 21 -7.00 -17.50 -15.47
N GLY A 22 -6.53 -16.42 -14.84
CA GLY A 22 -6.73 -16.20 -13.41
C GLY A 22 -8.21 -15.99 -13.07
N PHE A 23 -8.69 -16.62 -12.01
CA PHE A 23 -10.12 -16.56 -11.67
C PHE A 23 -10.55 -15.14 -11.23
N LEU A 24 -9.73 -14.45 -10.43
CA LEU A 24 -9.99 -13.05 -10.05
C LEU A 24 -9.95 -12.16 -11.28
N GLN A 25 -9.02 -12.44 -12.19
CA GLN A 25 -8.97 -11.76 -13.47
C GLN A 25 -10.25 -11.98 -14.28
N GLN A 26 -10.83 -13.18 -14.31
CA GLN A 26 -12.10 -13.44 -14.98
C GLN A 26 -13.28 -12.73 -14.31
N LEU A 27 -13.28 -12.66 -12.97
CA LEU A 27 -14.27 -11.92 -12.19
C LEU A 27 -14.18 -10.39 -12.34
N GLY A 28 -13.14 -9.88 -13.01
CA GLY A 28 -13.00 -8.46 -13.31
C GLY A 28 -12.32 -7.65 -12.19
N ILE A 29 -11.46 -8.29 -11.40
CA ILE A 29 -10.60 -7.58 -10.46
C ILE A 29 -9.81 -6.47 -11.18
N ILE A 30 -9.62 -5.35 -10.49
CA ILE A 30 -8.78 -4.25 -10.96
C ILE A 30 -7.65 -4.08 -9.94
N ASP A 31 -6.46 -4.54 -10.31
CA ASP A 31 -5.23 -4.28 -9.58
C ASP A 31 -4.10 -4.04 -10.58
N ILE A 32 -3.81 -2.77 -10.86
CA ILE A 32 -2.90 -2.37 -11.95
C ILE A 32 -1.45 -2.68 -11.58
N ALA A 33 -1.03 -2.32 -10.37
CA ALA A 33 0.38 -2.40 -9.97
C ALA A 33 0.64 -3.32 -8.77
N GLY A 34 -0.38 -3.85 -8.08
CA GLY A 34 -0.19 -4.94 -7.12
C GLY A 34 -0.56 -4.64 -5.67
N SER A 35 -1.64 -3.90 -5.40
CA SER A 35 -2.09 -3.74 -4.01
C SER A 35 -2.56 -5.04 -3.38
N SER A 36 -3.12 -5.96 -4.17
CA SER A 36 -3.45 -7.30 -3.66
C SER A 36 -2.22 -8.21 -3.72
N CYS A 37 -1.65 -8.43 -4.91
CA CYS A 37 -0.66 -9.50 -5.10
C CYS A 37 0.70 -9.21 -4.47
N VAL A 38 1.09 -7.94 -4.40
CA VAL A 38 2.38 -7.54 -3.82
C VAL A 38 2.17 -7.12 -2.38
N HIS A 39 1.32 -6.13 -2.13
CA HIS A 39 1.19 -5.53 -0.80
C HIS A 39 0.35 -6.37 0.16
N LEU A 40 -0.91 -6.68 -0.16
CA LEU A 40 -1.74 -7.48 0.75
C LEU A 40 -1.14 -8.87 0.99
N CYS A 41 -0.66 -9.53 -0.06
CA CYS A 41 0.02 -10.82 0.08
C CYS A 41 1.29 -10.70 0.94
N GLY A 42 2.15 -9.72 0.67
CA GLY A 42 3.38 -9.49 1.42
C GLY A 42 3.13 -9.11 2.88
N GLY A 43 2.17 -8.24 3.15
CA GLY A 43 1.77 -7.84 4.50
C GLY A 43 1.12 -8.98 5.29
N SER A 44 0.34 -9.84 4.63
CA SER A 44 -0.22 -11.04 5.25
C SER A 44 0.89 -12.03 5.63
N SER A 45 1.85 -12.24 4.72
CA SER A 45 3.04 -13.05 5.00
C SER A 45 3.87 -12.47 6.14
N ALA A 46 4.05 -11.15 6.20
CA ALA A 46 4.76 -10.48 7.28
C ALA A 46 4.07 -10.71 8.64
N MET A 47 2.74 -10.57 8.70
CA MET A 47 1.97 -10.81 9.93
C MET A 47 2.11 -12.25 10.42
N VAL A 48 1.95 -13.22 9.52
CA VAL A 48 2.08 -14.65 9.86
C VAL A 48 3.51 -14.96 10.30
N ALA A 49 4.52 -14.45 9.60
CA ALA A 49 5.92 -14.65 9.96
C ALA A 49 6.25 -14.04 11.33
N ALA A 50 5.85 -12.79 11.59
CA ALA A 50 6.06 -12.12 12.87
C ALA A 50 5.40 -12.90 14.02
N LYS A 51 4.17 -13.38 13.81
CA LYS A 51 3.47 -14.21 14.80
C LYS A 51 4.15 -15.54 15.07
N MET A 52 4.69 -16.19 14.04
CA MET A 52 5.37 -17.49 14.18
C MET A 52 6.75 -17.38 14.83
N VAL A 53 7.50 -16.33 14.50
CA VAL A 53 8.80 -16.05 15.13
C VAL A 53 8.63 -15.63 16.58
N GLY A 54 7.53 -14.93 16.87
CA GLY A 54 7.25 -14.36 18.18
C GLY A 54 7.94 -13.01 18.38
N PRO A 55 7.59 -12.30 19.46
CA PRO A 55 8.13 -10.98 19.75
C PRO A 55 9.62 -10.99 20.09
N ARG A 56 10.30 -9.87 19.82
CA ARG A 56 11.65 -9.61 20.34
C ARG A 56 11.64 -9.74 21.87
N ILE A 57 12.74 -10.23 22.43
CA ILE A 57 12.88 -10.46 23.87
C ILE A 57 12.54 -9.18 24.64
N GLY A 58 11.61 -9.27 25.58
CA GLY A 58 11.17 -8.16 26.42
C GLY A 58 10.32 -7.09 25.71
N ARG A 59 9.96 -7.26 24.44
CA ARG A 59 9.23 -6.26 23.63
C ARG A 59 7.93 -5.78 24.29
N TYR A 60 7.22 -6.67 24.98
CA TYR A 60 5.89 -6.43 25.53
C TYR A 60 5.84 -6.50 27.07
N ASP A 61 6.99 -6.52 27.75
CA ASP A 61 7.05 -6.67 29.21
C ASP A 61 6.61 -5.38 29.94
N GLU A 62 6.89 -4.22 29.34
CA GLU A 62 6.55 -2.88 29.89
C GLU A 62 5.37 -2.20 29.16
N GLY A 63 4.65 -2.96 28.33
CA GLY A 63 3.52 -2.48 27.54
C GLY A 63 3.73 -2.58 26.02
N ASP A 64 2.81 -1.98 25.25
CA ASP A 64 2.76 -2.04 23.79
C ASP A 64 3.54 -0.91 23.09
N GLY A 65 4.08 0.04 23.85
CA GLY A 65 4.77 1.23 23.35
C GLY A 65 5.88 0.91 22.34
N SER A 66 6.02 1.76 21.32
CA SER A 66 7.01 1.55 20.25
C SER A 66 8.45 1.61 20.77
N LEU A 67 9.29 0.66 20.34
CA LEU A 67 10.73 0.71 20.59
C LEU A 67 11.41 1.81 19.77
N PRO A 68 12.53 2.39 20.27
CA PRO A 68 13.27 3.41 19.54
C PRO A 68 13.80 2.88 18.21
N MET A 69 13.72 3.72 17.18
CA MET A 69 14.25 3.40 15.86
C MET A 69 15.78 3.39 15.88
N GLY A 70 16.39 2.38 15.24
CA GLY A 70 17.86 2.25 15.21
C GLY A 70 18.58 3.39 14.50
N SER A 71 18.11 3.81 13.31
CA SER A 71 18.68 4.93 12.55
C SER A 71 17.61 5.71 11.79
N PRO A 72 17.21 6.90 12.28
CA PRO A 72 16.26 7.76 11.60
C PRO A 72 16.69 8.18 10.20
N THR A 73 17.97 8.53 10.02
CA THR A 73 18.51 8.98 8.73
C THR A 73 18.43 7.88 7.67
N SER A 74 18.78 6.63 8.05
CA SER A 74 18.70 5.49 7.13
C SER A 74 17.26 5.17 6.75
N ALA A 75 16.33 5.26 7.70
CA ALA A 75 14.91 5.03 7.45
C ALA A 75 14.32 6.08 6.49
N ILE A 76 14.65 7.37 6.69
CA ILE A 76 14.21 8.45 5.81
C ILE A 76 14.80 8.29 4.40
N LEU A 77 16.09 7.93 4.29
CA LEU A 77 16.71 7.64 3.00
C LEU A 77 16.00 6.47 2.30
N GLY A 78 15.70 5.40 3.03
CA GLY A 78 14.94 4.27 2.52
C GLY A 78 13.55 4.67 2.02
N MET A 79 12.85 5.53 2.77
CA MET A 79 11.56 6.08 2.36
C MET A 79 11.66 6.85 1.04
N PHE A 80 12.65 7.73 0.86
CA PHE A 80 12.84 8.45 -0.40
C PHE A 80 13.16 7.53 -1.58
N MET A 81 14.00 6.50 -1.35
CA MET A 81 14.30 5.51 -2.38
C MET A 81 13.06 4.72 -2.79
N LEU A 82 12.23 4.31 -1.83
CA LEU A 82 10.96 3.64 -2.10
C LEU A 82 9.98 4.57 -2.81
N TRP A 83 9.89 5.83 -2.39
CA TRP A 83 8.97 6.81 -2.98
C TRP A 83 9.31 7.10 -4.44
N TRP A 84 10.59 7.32 -4.75
CA TRP A 84 11.08 7.47 -6.12
C TRP A 84 10.87 6.19 -6.94
N GLY A 85 11.24 5.03 -6.38
CA GLY A 85 11.02 3.73 -7.01
C GLY A 85 9.55 3.45 -7.30
N TRP A 86 8.64 3.96 -6.46
CA TRP A 86 7.19 3.78 -6.61
C TRP A 86 6.63 4.44 -7.87
N LEU A 87 7.24 5.54 -8.33
CA LEU A 87 6.89 6.14 -9.62
C LEU A 87 7.22 5.18 -10.76
N GLY A 88 8.39 4.54 -10.72
CA GLY A 88 8.75 3.49 -11.68
C GLY A 88 7.81 2.28 -11.60
N PHE A 89 7.47 1.86 -10.38
CA PHE A 89 6.57 0.74 -10.11
C PHE A 89 5.17 0.98 -10.68
N ASN A 90 4.52 2.08 -10.31
CA ASN A 90 3.15 2.35 -10.76
C ASN A 90 3.10 2.76 -12.25
N CYS A 91 3.97 3.67 -12.70
CA CYS A 91 3.95 4.12 -14.09
C CYS A 91 4.37 3.00 -15.05
N GLY A 92 5.30 2.13 -14.65
CA GLY A 92 5.70 0.97 -15.43
C GLY A 92 4.56 -0.03 -15.65
N SER A 93 3.65 -0.15 -14.69
CA SER A 93 2.47 -1.02 -14.78
C SER A 93 1.39 -0.54 -15.75
N THR A 94 1.59 0.58 -16.45
CA THR A 94 0.76 0.95 -17.61
C THR A 94 1.26 0.33 -18.93
N TYR A 95 2.33 -0.48 -18.88
CA TYR A 95 2.87 -1.27 -20.00
C TYR A 95 3.27 -0.48 -21.26
N GLY A 96 3.65 0.79 -21.10
CA GLY A 96 4.30 1.58 -22.14
C GLY A 96 3.69 2.97 -22.36
N ILE A 97 4.14 3.61 -23.46
CA ILE A 97 3.77 4.99 -23.83
C ILE A 97 3.05 5.09 -25.18
N SER A 98 3.19 4.07 -26.04
CA SER A 98 2.57 4.00 -27.37
C SER A 98 1.05 3.85 -27.28
N GLY A 99 0.34 4.16 -28.38
CA GLY A 99 -1.11 3.90 -28.45
C GLY A 99 -1.94 4.61 -27.37
N HIS A 100 -1.52 5.83 -26.97
CA HIS A 100 -2.12 6.64 -25.90
C HIS A 100 -1.92 6.12 -24.46
N LEU A 101 -1.13 5.06 -24.24
CA LEU A 101 -0.79 4.57 -22.90
C LEU A 101 -0.07 5.63 -22.04
N TRP A 102 0.62 6.59 -22.66
CA TRP A 102 1.25 7.73 -21.98
C TRP A 102 0.27 8.53 -21.11
N LYS A 103 -1.02 8.58 -21.46
CA LYS A 103 -2.05 9.26 -20.65
C LYS A 103 -2.23 8.59 -19.29
N TYR A 104 -2.17 7.27 -19.26
CA TYR A 104 -2.25 6.49 -18.03
C TYR A 104 -0.96 6.63 -17.23
N ALA A 105 0.21 6.51 -17.87
CA ALA A 105 1.49 6.72 -17.20
C ALA A 105 1.57 8.11 -16.53
N ALA A 106 1.19 9.17 -17.25
CA ALA A 106 1.19 10.53 -16.72
C ALA A 106 0.18 10.73 -15.58
N ARG A 107 -1.01 10.15 -15.71
CA ARG A 107 -2.03 10.16 -14.65
C ARG A 107 -1.55 9.41 -13.42
N THR A 108 -0.97 8.23 -13.61
CA THR A 108 -0.40 7.39 -12.57
C THR A 108 0.70 8.10 -11.79
N ALA A 109 1.62 8.81 -12.46
CA ALA A 109 2.63 9.62 -11.78
C ALA A 109 1.96 10.66 -10.87
N THR A 110 0.95 11.35 -11.40
CA THR A 110 0.23 12.42 -10.69
C THR A 110 -0.54 11.89 -9.47
N THR A 111 -1.32 10.81 -9.64
CA THR A 111 -2.13 10.20 -8.57
C THR A 111 -1.24 9.57 -7.50
N THR A 112 -0.11 8.97 -7.88
CA THR A 112 0.86 8.40 -6.94
C THR A 112 1.42 9.49 -6.02
N LEU A 113 1.85 10.62 -6.59
CA LEU A 113 2.34 11.76 -5.80
C LEU A 113 1.25 12.38 -4.93
N LEU A 114 0.06 12.62 -5.49
CA LEU A 114 -1.05 13.19 -4.71
C LEU A 114 -1.48 12.28 -3.55
N SER A 115 -1.52 10.97 -3.75
CA SER A 115 -1.79 10.02 -2.67
C SER A 115 -0.73 10.12 -1.57
N SER A 116 0.56 10.11 -1.94
CA SER A 116 1.65 10.24 -0.96
C SER A 116 1.63 11.55 -0.19
N ILE A 117 1.23 12.66 -0.84
CA ILE A 117 1.02 13.95 -0.18
C ILE A 117 -0.14 13.86 0.81
N GLY A 118 -1.26 13.26 0.41
CA GLY A 118 -2.41 13.04 1.28
C GLY A 118 -2.06 12.21 2.51
N GLY A 119 -1.37 11.09 2.32
CA GLY A 119 -0.89 10.24 3.40
C GLY A 119 0.13 10.92 4.31
N GLY A 120 1.05 11.70 3.74
CA GLY A 120 2.03 12.46 4.51
C GLY A 120 1.38 13.53 5.40
N ILE A 121 0.45 14.33 4.84
CA ILE A 121 -0.31 15.33 5.61
C ILE A 121 -1.13 14.66 6.70
N ALA A 122 -1.87 13.60 6.37
CA ALA A 122 -2.70 12.89 7.32
C ALA A 122 -1.88 12.25 8.45
N GLY A 123 -0.74 11.63 8.11
CA GLY A 123 0.17 11.04 9.07
C GLY A 123 0.80 12.06 10.01
N MET A 124 1.33 13.17 9.47
CA MET A 124 1.86 14.28 10.26
C MET A 124 0.80 14.85 11.22
N GLY A 125 -0.42 15.06 10.75
CA GLY A 125 -1.54 15.49 11.58
C GLY A 125 -1.88 14.48 12.68
N ALA A 126 -1.92 13.18 12.34
CA ALA A 126 -2.25 12.11 13.28
C ALA A 126 -1.18 11.96 14.38
N THR A 127 0.11 11.90 14.03
CA THR A 127 1.18 11.82 15.04
C THR A 127 1.21 13.06 15.92
N TRP A 128 1.02 14.25 15.35
CA TRP A 128 0.99 15.49 16.13
C TRP A 128 -0.17 15.48 17.13
N TYR A 129 -1.36 15.08 16.68
CA TYR A 129 -2.54 14.99 17.54
C TYR A 129 -2.37 13.96 18.68
N GLN A 130 -1.79 12.79 18.40
CA GLN A 130 -1.64 11.72 19.39
C GLN A 130 -0.49 11.94 20.36
N LYS A 131 0.64 12.46 19.86
CA LYS A 131 1.94 12.43 20.56
C LYS A 131 2.50 13.82 20.84
N GLY A 132 1.87 14.88 20.34
CA GLY A 132 2.34 16.27 20.48
C GLY A 132 3.63 16.58 19.71
N ARG A 133 4.10 15.65 18.86
CA ARG A 133 5.32 15.78 18.05
C ARG A 133 5.24 14.89 16.81
N LEU A 134 6.10 15.18 15.83
CA LEU A 134 6.21 14.37 14.62
C LEU A 134 7.12 13.17 14.86
N GLU A 135 6.52 11.98 14.96
CA GLU A 135 7.28 10.74 14.99
C GLU A 135 7.69 10.31 13.58
N ILE A 136 8.99 10.09 13.40
CA ILE A 136 9.56 9.67 12.12
C ILE A 136 8.95 8.35 11.59
N PRO A 137 8.75 7.29 12.41
CA PRO A 137 8.07 6.08 11.94
C PRO A 137 6.67 6.35 11.38
N ASP A 138 5.87 7.18 12.04
CA ASP A 138 4.49 7.46 11.64
C ASP A 138 4.44 8.20 10.30
N VAL A 139 5.32 9.20 10.12
CA VAL A 139 5.41 9.95 8.85
C VAL A 139 5.87 9.06 7.70
N ILE A 140 6.87 8.20 7.93
CA ILE A 140 7.34 7.24 6.91
C ILE A 140 6.20 6.27 6.55
N ASN A 141 5.60 5.64 7.55
CA ASN A 141 4.59 4.62 7.35
C ASN A 141 3.30 5.18 6.76
N SER A 142 2.95 6.44 7.03
CA SER A 142 1.78 7.07 6.41
C SER A 142 1.98 7.35 4.92
N ILE A 143 3.18 7.81 4.53
CA ILE A 143 3.54 8.02 3.13
C ILE A 143 3.54 6.69 2.38
N LEU A 144 4.21 5.67 2.92
CA LEU A 144 4.28 4.34 2.31
C LEU A 144 2.90 3.67 2.25
N GLY A 145 2.09 3.77 3.30
CA GLY A 145 0.73 3.24 3.32
C GLY A 145 -0.19 3.89 2.29
N ALA A 146 -0.03 5.20 2.05
CA ALA A 146 -0.75 5.90 0.99
C ALA A 146 -0.29 5.48 -0.42
N LEU A 147 1.01 5.26 -0.62
CA LEU A 147 1.54 4.72 -1.87
C LEU A 147 0.98 3.31 -2.14
N VAL A 148 0.92 2.44 -1.14
CA VAL A 148 0.24 1.14 -1.24
C VAL A 148 -1.24 1.33 -1.62
N SER A 149 -1.94 2.23 -0.94
CA SER A 149 -3.39 2.43 -1.10
C SER A 149 -3.80 2.85 -2.51
N VAL A 150 -2.97 3.62 -3.21
CA VAL A 150 -3.26 4.09 -4.58
C VAL A 150 -2.82 3.10 -5.66
N THR A 151 -1.96 2.14 -5.34
CA THR A 151 -1.23 1.30 -6.30
C THR A 151 -2.16 0.53 -7.26
N ALA A 152 -3.24 -0.07 -6.76
CA ALA A 152 -4.18 -0.85 -7.58
C ALA A 152 -4.91 0.01 -8.60
N GLY A 153 -5.22 1.26 -8.25
CA GLY A 153 -6.07 2.17 -9.04
C GLY A 153 -5.31 3.35 -9.61
N CYS A 154 -3.98 3.29 -9.60
CA CYS A 154 -3.11 4.44 -9.85
C CYS A 154 -3.40 5.11 -11.21
N ALA A 155 -3.76 4.34 -12.22
CA ALA A 155 -4.07 4.88 -13.55
C ALA A 155 -5.55 5.29 -13.75
N LEU A 156 -6.43 4.98 -12.80
CA LEU A 156 -7.89 5.11 -12.94
C LEU A 156 -8.50 6.16 -11.99
N PHE A 157 -7.89 6.38 -10.82
CA PHE A 157 -8.34 7.43 -9.91
C PHE A 157 -8.17 8.83 -10.54
N THR A 158 -9.10 9.72 -10.24
CA THR A 158 -8.92 11.16 -10.43
C THR A 158 -7.97 11.71 -9.37
N THR A 159 -7.51 12.95 -9.57
CA THR A 159 -6.56 13.61 -8.67
C THR A 159 -7.08 13.73 -7.24
N TRP A 160 -8.35 14.12 -7.07
CA TRP A 160 -8.96 14.24 -5.74
C TRP A 160 -9.21 12.87 -5.09
N GLU A 161 -9.60 11.85 -5.86
CA GLU A 161 -9.77 10.48 -5.35
C GLU A 161 -8.46 9.92 -4.86
N ALA A 162 -7.37 10.10 -5.61
CA ALA A 162 -6.04 9.66 -5.19
C ALA A 162 -5.61 10.33 -3.88
N LEU A 163 -5.88 11.63 -3.72
CA LEU A 163 -5.63 12.34 -2.46
C LEU A 163 -6.45 11.74 -1.30
N ALA A 164 -7.75 11.50 -1.49
CA ALA A 164 -8.62 10.94 -0.47
C ALA A 164 -8.22 9.50 -0.08
N VAL A 165 -7.91 8.66 -1.08
CA VAL A 165 -7.41 7.30 -0.88
C VAL A 165 -6.10 7.31 -0.11
N GLY A 166 -5.20 8.25 -0.43
CA GLY A 166 -3.94 8.44 0.28
C GLY A 166 -4.10 8.90 1.73
N ILE A 167 -5.00 9.85 2.00
CA ILE A 167 -5.32 10.29 3.36
C ILE A 167 -5.79 9.10 4.22
N ILE A 168 -6.77 8.35 3.73
CA ILE A 168 -7.31 7.20 4.46
C ILE A 168 -6.24 6.12 4.62
N GLY A 169 -5.48 5.84 3.56
CA GLY A 169 -4.36 4.89 3.60
C GLY A 169 -3.29 5.24 4.62
N GLY A 170 -2.91 6.52 4.69
CA GLY A 170 -1.95 7.02 5.67
C GLY A 170 -2.44 6.88 7.11
N LEU A 171 -3.72 7.19 7.37
CA LEU A 171 -4.32 7.01 8.69
C LEU A 171 -4.40 5.53 9.07
N ILE A 172 -4.82 4.66 8.15
CA ILE A 172 -4.86 3.21 8.37
C ILE A 172 -3.47 2.69 8.76
N SER A 173 -2.43 3.16 8.09
CA SER A 173 -1.05 2.76 8.40
C SER A 173 -0.64 3.16 9.83
N VAL A 174 -0.87 4.43 10.20
CA VAL A 174 -0.50 4.97 11.52
C VAL A 174 -1.29 4.32 12.64
N TYR A 175 -2.62 4.19 12.51
CA TYR A 175 -3.46 3.59 13.54
C TYR A 175 -3.42 2.06 13.53
N GLY A 176 -3.09 1.45 12.41
CA GLY A 176 -3.01 0.00 12.26
C GLY A 176 -1.84 -0.59 13.04
N MET A 177 -0.69 0.09 13.09
CA MET A 177 0.50 -0.43 13.80
C MET A 177 0.24 -0.65 15.31
N PRO A 178 -0.32 0.32 16.07
CA PRO A 178 -0.74 0.09 17.45
C PRO A 178 -1.78 -1.02 17.62
N LEU A 179 -2.66 -1.24 16.64
CA LEU A 179 -3.63 -2.35 16.69
C LEU A 179 -2.95 -3.72 16.55
N ILE A 180 -1.91 -3.81 15.70
CA ILE A 180 -1.11 -5.03 15.57
C ILE A 180 -0.29 -5.27 16.85
N ASP A 181 0.27 -4.23 17.45
CA ASP A 181 0.98 -4.33 18.74
C ASP A 181 0.07 -4.82 19.88
N LYS A 182 -1.20 -4.42 19.92
CA LYS A 182 -2.20 -4.95 20.88
C LYS A 182 -2.48 -6.45 20.73
N LEU A 183 -2.16 -7.04 19.58
CA LEU A 183 -2.23 -8.48 19.36
C LEU A 183 -0.93 -9.20 19.76
N HIS A 184 0.03 -8.47 20.33
CA HIS A 184 1.39 -8.91 20.65
C HIS A 184 2.12 -9.52 19.44
N ILE A 185 1.89 -8.95 18.26
CA ILE A 185 2.61 -9.29 17.03
C ILE A 185 3.66 -8.21 16.80
N ASP A 186 4.91 -8.57 17.06
CA ASP A 186 6.04 -7.64 16.93
C ASP A 186 6.46 -7.48 15.47
N ASP A 187 5.93 -6.45 14.83
CA ASP A 187 6.28 -6.04 13.48
C ASP A 187 7.16 -4.77 13.53
N PRO A 188 8.50 -4.89 13.49
CA PRO A 188 9.40 -3.78 13.80
C PRO A 188 9.31 -2.58 12.85
N VAL A 189 8.81 -2.81 11.64
CA VAL A 189 8.71 -1.78 10.59
C VAL A 189 7.26 -1.43 10.26
N GLY A 190 6.28 -2.15 10.81
CA GLY A 190 4.87 -1.97 10.51
C GLY A 190 4.49 -2.49 9.11
N ALA A 191 5.18 -3.50 8.60
CA ALA A 191 4.94 -4.06 7.26
C ALA A 191 3.50 -4.56 7.09
N THR A 192 2.93 -5.16 8.12
CA THR A 192 1.54 -5.63 8.19
C THR A 192 0.56 -4.48 8.04
N SER A 193 0.82 -3.36 8.71
CA SER A 193 -0.03 -2.17 8.63
C SER A 193 0.08 -1.51 7.26
N VAL A 194 1.31 -1.19 6.85
CA VAL A 194 1.62 -0.48 5.59
C VAL A 194 1.19 -1.28 4.37
N HIS A 195 1.43 -2.59 4.33
CA HIS A 195 1.17 -3.40 3.14
C HIS A 195 -0.11 -4.21 3.25
N GLY A 196 -0.39 -4.81 4.41
CA GLY A 196 -1.57 -5.63 4.63
C GLY A 196 -2.84 -4.77 4.71
N LEU A 197 -2.95 -3.93 5.74
CA LEU A 197 -4.16 -3.15 5.98
C LEU A 197 -4.41 -2.12 4.87
N CYS A 198 -3.38 -1.40 4.44
CA CYS A 198 -3.52 -0.47 3.30
C CYS A 198 -3.77 -1.22 1.98
N GLY A 199 -3.27 -2.44 1.81
CA GLY A 199 -3.58 -3.28 0.64
C GLY A 199 -5.05 -3.70 0.59
N ILE A 200 -5.65 -4.03 1.75
CA ILE A 200 -7.10 -4.26 1.88
C ILE A 200 -7.86 -2.99 1.50
N TRP A 201 -7.47 -1.85 2.08
CA TRP A 201 -8.09 -0.56 1.77
C TRP A 201 -8.00 -0.21 0.29
N ALA A 202 -6.87 -0.44 -0.36
CA ALA A 202 -6.70 -0.21 -1.80
C ALA A 202 -7.77 -0.94 -2.62
N MET A 203 -7.99 -2.22 -2.33
CA MET A 203 -8.97 -3.03 -3.06
C MET A 203 -10.41 -2.61 -2.79
N ILE A 204 -10.69 -2.11 -1.58
CA ILE A 204 -11.99 -1.49 -1.27
C ILE A 204 -12.14 -0.17 -2.04
N ALA A 205 -11.12 0.69 -2.02
CA ALA A 205 -11.12 1.98 -2.71
C ALA A 205 -11.32 1.83 -4.22
N ILE A 206 -10.80 0.76 -4.83
CA ILE A 206 -11.10 0.39 -6.21
C ILE A 206 -12.60 0.26 -6.43
N GLY A 207 -13.27 -0.54 -5.59
CA GLY A 207 -14.72 -0.77 -5.67
C GLY A 207 -15.56 0.48 -5.38
N LEU A 208 -14.99 1.50 -4.73
CA LEU A 208 -15.69 2.75 -4.42
C LEU A 208 -15.55 3.80 -5.52
N PHE A 209 -14.33 4.02 -6.03
CA PHE A 209 -13.99 5.23 -6.79
C PHE A 209 -13.67 5.01 -8.27
N VAL A 210 -13.30 3.79 -8.70
CA VAL A 210 -12.82 3.58 -10.08
C VAL A 210 -13.88 3.97 -11.11
N LYS A 211 -13.50 4.81 -12.06
CA LYS A 211 -14.35 5.15 -13.20
C LYS A 211 -14.22 4.09 -14.30
N ALA A 212 -15.31 3.82 -15.00
CA ALA A 212 -15.30 2.99 -16.20
C ALA A 212 -14.27 3.50 -17.22
N ASP A 213 -13.33 2.62 -17.58
CA ASP A 213 -12.25 2.94 -18.51
C ASP A 213 -12.70 2.74 -19.96
N GLY A 214 -12.87 3.85 -20.68
CA GLY A 214 -13.33 3.85 -22.07
C GLY A 214 -12.25 3.58 -23.11
N LEU A 215 -10.96 3.74 -22.78
CA LEU A 215 -9.89 3.66 -23.78
C LEU A 215 -9.28 2.26 -23.85
N LEU A 216 -8.81 1.74 -22.70
CA LEU A 216 -8.11 0.46 -22.63
C LEU A 216 -8.98 -0.65 -22.04
N LYS A 217 -10.20 -0.31 -21.63
CA LYS A 217 -11.17 -1.23 -21.01
C LYS A 217 -10.57 -1.99 -19.83
N ILE A 218 -9.65 -1.37 -19.08
CA ILE A 218 -9.03 -1.96 -17.88
C ILE A 218 -10.12 -2.33 -16.87
N SER A 219 -11.12 -1.47 -16.68
CA SER A 219 -12.25 -1.74 -15.80
C SER A 219 -13.33 -2.63 -16.41
N ARG A 220 -13.19 -2.99 -17.70
CA ARG A 220 -14.16 -3.78 -18.47
C ARG A 220 -15.60 -3.23 -18.44
N GLY A 221 -15.72 -1.91 -18.38
CA GLY A 221 -17.02 -1.23 -18.28
C GLY A 221 -17.59 -1.16 -16.87
N ASN A 222 -16.96 -1.79 -15.88
CA ASN A 222 -17.35 -1.65 -14.48
C ASN A 222 -16.93 -0.28 -13.94
N ALA A 223 -17.72 0.22 -13.00
CA ALA A 223 -17.47 1.43 -12.25
C ALA A 223 -17.65 1.15 -10.75
N GLY A 224 -16.98 1.94 -9.92
CA GLY A 224 -17.14 1.89 -8.48
C GLY A 224 -18.46 2.49 -8.02
N LEU A 225 -18.83 2.25 -6.77
CA LEU A 225 -20.11 2.63 -6.17
C LEU A 225 -20.45 4.12 -6.32
N PHE A 226 -19.45 5.02 -6.35
CA PHE A 226 -19.67 6.46 -6.43
C PHE A 226 -19.67 7.02 -7.87
N ARG A 227 -19.85 6.17 -8.90
CA ARG A 227 -19.70 6.52 -10.31
C ARG A 227 -20.85 6.08 -11.19
#